data_AF-A0A240EL87-F1
#
_entry.id   AF-A0A240EL87-F1
#
_cell.length_a   1.000
_cell.length_b   1.000
_cell.length_c   1.000
_cell.angle_alpha   90.00
_cell.angle_beta   90.00
_cell.angle_gamma   90.00
#
_symmetry.space_group_name_H-M   'P 1'
#
loop_
_entity.id
_entity.type
_entity.pdbx_description
1 polymer ?
#
loop_
_entity_poly.entity_id
_entity_poly.type
_entity_poly.pdbx_seq_one_letter_code
_entity_poly.pdbx_strand_id
1 'polypeptide(L)'
;MNIAESAVAEIKSTIDELSHLVPHYTRRTSQLTMVNDIRNILCRDQASNVIVCEAGTGVGKTMAYLLGVIPHAKLNNKSVVISTATVTLQEQIINKDLPLFQAAYHKPLSVALAKGRQRYVCADKLNKALGTQQPELDFEEALFHLPPTEQDMATLRRMASKLETNDWNGDIDSWDGELLPEPIWSAVASDANGCKVSFSAHKFCPFHIARSELSGADIIVANHSLVAMPLLSQTVAPIELI
;
A
#
# COMPACT_ATOMS: atom_id res chain seq x y z
N MET A 1 0.72 27.34 -20.99
CA MET A 1 -0.01 27.19 -19.72
C MET A 1 1.02 26.83 -18.67
N ASN A 2 1.12 27.58 -17.59
CA ASN A 2 2.05 27.25 -16.51
C ASN A 2 1.55 25.98 -15.79
N ILE A 3 2.44 25.16 -15.21
CA ILE A 3 2.09 23.93 -14.46
C ILE A 3 1.03 24.22 -13.40
N ALA A 4 1.12 25.38 -12.73
CA ALA A 4 0.13 25.81 -11.75
C ALA A 4 -1.28 26.02 -12.34
N GLU A 5 -1.39 26.57 -13.55
CA GLU A 5 -2.68 26.78 -14.24
C GLU A 5 -3.28 25.45 -14.71
N SER A 6 -2.43 24.56 -15.25
CA SER A 6 -2.84 23.21 -15.64
C SER A 6 -3.32 22.41 -14.42
N ALA A 7 -2.62 22.48 -13.29
CA ALA A 7 -3.03 21.82 -12.05
C ALA A 7 -4.40 22.35 -11.57
N VAL A 8 -4.66 23.66 -11.64
CA VAL A 8 -5.97 24.22 -11.28
C VAL A 8 -7.08 23.70 -12.19
N ALA A 9 -6.84 23.63 -13.50
CA ALA A 9 -7.81 23.12 -14.46
C ALA A 9 -8.15 21.64 -14.18
N GLU A 10 -7.14 20.80 -13.92
CA GLU A 10 -7.31 19.39 -13.60
C GLU A 10 -8.04 19.18 -12.27
N ILE A 11 -7.71 19.95 -11.23
CA ILE A 11 -8.41 19.92 -9.94
C ILE A 11 -9.89 20.23 -10.12
N LYS A 12 -10.21 21.32 -10.83
CA LYS A 12 -11.61 21.71 -11.07
C LYS A 12 -12.38 20.64 -11.83
N SER A 13 -11.83 20.16 -12.94
CA SER A 13 -12.43 19.09 -13.73
C SER A 13 -12.68 17.85 -12.87
N THR A 14 -11.72 17.44 -12.04
CA THR A 14 -11.87 16.25 -11.19
C THR A 14 -12.95 16.43 -10.12
N ILE A 15 -13.05 17.62 -9.52
CA ILE A 15 -14.11 17.94 -8.54
C ILE A 15 -15.49 17.92 -9.20
N ASP A 16 -15.60 18.43 -10.42
CA ASP A 16 -16.83 18.41 -11.19
C ASP A 16 -17.26 16.95 -11.46
N GLU A 17 -16.34 16.08 -11.88
CA GLU A 17 -16.68 14.67 -12.12
C GLU A 17 -17.00 13.88 -10.85
N LEU A 18 -16.33 14.17 -9.74
CA LEU A 18 -16.69 13.59 -8.43
C LEU A 18 -18.14 13.92 -8.05
N SER A 19 -18.63 15.11 -8.41
CA SER A 19 -20.01 15.49 -8.13
C SER A 19 -21.06 14.74 -8.95
N HIS A 20 -20.65 14.16 -10.08
CA HIS A 20 -21.49 13.27 -10.89
C HIS A 20 -21.41 11.80 -10.45
N LEU A 21 -20.25 11.35 -9.95
CA LEU A 21 -20.02 9.97 -9.55
C LEU A 21 -20.57 9.61 -8.17
N VAL A 22 -20.61 10.57 -7.24
CA VAL A 22 -21.03 10.32 -5.85
C VAL A 22 -22.45 10.85 -5.62
N PRO A 23 -23.43 9.97 -5.33
CA PRO A 23 -24.77 10.41 -4.94
C PRO A 23 -24.73 11.32 -3.72
N HIS A 24 -25.46 12.43 -3.76
CA HIS A 24 -25.49 13.44 -2.69
C HIS A 24 -24.11 14.06 -2.36
N TYR A 25 -23.21 14.15 -3.35
CA TYR A 25 -21.96 14.86 -3.17
C TYR A 25 -22.19 16.34 -2.85
N THR A 26 -21.76 16.76 -1.67
CA THR A 26 -21.77 18.17 -1.28
C THR A 26 -20.35 18.71 -1.26
N ARG A 27 -20.11 19.74 -2.07
CA ARG A 27 -18.86 20.52 -2.01
C ARG A 27 -18.79 21.23 -0.66
N ARG A 28 -17.79 20.89 0.15
CA ARG A 28 -17.57 21.52 1.46
C ARG A 28 -16.49 22.58 1.35
N THR A 29 -16.74 23.76 1.89
CA THR A 29 -15.76 24.86 1.89
C THR A 29 -14.44 24.44 2.52
N SER A 30 -14.48 23.73 3.65
CA SER A 30 -13.27 23.22 4.32
C SER A 30 -12.44 22.28 3.45
N GLN A 31 -13.08 21.43 2.64
CA GLN A 31 -12.41 20.57 1.69
C GLN A 31 -11.70 21.40 0.61
N LEU A 32 -12.42 22.35 0.00
CA LEU A 32 -11.87 23.22 -1.05
C LEU A 32 -10.73 24.11 -0.54
N THR A 33 -10.83 24.61 0.70
CA THR A 33 -9.75 25.35 1.35
C THR A 33 -8.50 24.49 1.46
N MET A 34 -8.62 23.25 1.96
CA MET A 34 -7.50 22.33 2.06
C MET A 34 -6.87 21.99 0.70
N VAL A 35 -7.68 21.76 -0.34
CA VAL A 35 -7.17 21.54 -1.71
C VAL A 35 -6.34 22.74 -2.19
N ASN A 36 -6.86 23.96 -1.98
CA ASN A 36 -6.18 25.18 -2.39
C ASN A 36 -4.89 25.44 -1.62
N ASP A 37 -4.88 25.20 -0.31
CA ASP A 37 -3.71 25.40 0.53
C ASP A 37 -2.59 24.42 0.16
N ILE A 38 -2.94 23.15 -0.08
CA ILE A 38 -2.00 22.12 -0.58
C ILE A 38 -1.46 22.52 -1.96
N ARG A 39 -2.32 22.92 -2.90
CA ARG A 39 -1.88 23.37 -4.22
C ARG A 39 -0.92 24.57 -4.11
N ASN A 40 -1.26 25.55 -3.26
CA ASN A 40 -0.46 26.75 -3.06
C ASN A 40 0.91 26.44 -2.50
N ILE A 41 1.02 25.53 -1.52
CA ILE A 41 2.33 25.16 -0.96
C ILE A 41 3.18 24.42 -2.01
N LEU A 42 2.59 23.52 -2.79
CA LEU A 42 3.30 22.77 -3.82
C LEU A 42 3.77 23.63 -5.00
N CYS A 43 3.06 24.71 -5.32
CA CYS A 43 3.45 25.62 -6.40
C CYS A 43 4.52 26.66 -5.98
N ARG A 44 4.95 26.69 -4.71
CA ARG A 44 5.98 27.62 -4.24
C ARG A 44 7.37 27.12 -4.61
N ASP A 45 8.18 28.03 -5.11
CA ASP A 45 9.62 27.83 -5.37
C ASP A 45 10.44 28.10 -4.10
N GLN A 46 10.08 27.43 -3.00
CA GLN A 46 10.75 27.56 -1.70
C GLN A 46 11.39 26.23 -1.30
N ALA A 47 12.51 26.31 -0.58
CA ALA A 47 13.30 25.15 -0.16
C ALA A 47 12.56 24.21 0.83
N SER A 48 11.44 24.64 1.42
CA SER A 48 10.63 23.83 2.33
C SER A 48 9.14 24.11 2.13
N ASN A 49 8.40 23.12 1.63
CA ASN A 49 6.96 23.24 1.35
C ASN A 49 6.16 22.36 2.31
N VAL A 50 6.20 22.69 3.60
CA VAL A 50 5.47 21.96 4.64
C VAL A 50 4.16 22.65 4.95
N ILE A 51 3.08 21.88 5.04
CA ILE A 51 1.77 22.33 5.49
C ILE A 51 1.24 21.41 6.59
N VAL A 52 0.65 22.00 7.63
CA VAL A 52 -0.07 21.30 8.69
C VAL A 52 -1.53 21.71 8.63
N CYS A 53 -2.42 20.76 8.37
CA CYS A 53 -3.86 20.99 8.29
C CYS A 53 -4.57 20.22 9.40
N GLU A 54 -5.31 20.93 10.26
CA GLU A 54 -6.28 20.31 11.15
C GLU A 54 -7.64 20.23 10.44
N ALA A 55 -8.22 19.04 10.39
CA ALA A 55 -9.48 18.83 9.70
C ALA A 55 -10.37 17.82 10.45
N GLY A 56 -11.60 18.23 10.76
CA GLY A 56 -12.58 17.42 11.49
C GLY A 56 -12.93 16.11 10.78
N THR A 57 -13.54 15.15 11.48
CA THR A 57 -14.04 13.91 10.86
C THR A 57 -15.15 14.21 9.84
N GLY A 58 -15.28 13.39 8.79
CA GLY A 58 -16.34 13.55 7.79
C GLY A 58 -16.19 14.71 6.78
N VAL A 59 -15.15 15.55 6.88
CA VAL A 59 -14.93 16.66 5.93
C VAL A 59 -14.36 16.24 4.57
N GLY A 60 -14.03 14.96 4.39
CA GLY A 60 -13.44 14.45 3.15
C GLY A 60 -11.94 14.71 3.02
N LYS A 61 -11.20 14.63 4.14
CA LYS A 61 -9.74 14.84 4.23
C LYS A 61 -8.96 14.09 3.18
N THR A 62 -9.25 12.79 3.02
CA THR A 62 -8.56 11.93 2.06
C THR A 62 -8.66 12.50 0.65
N MET A 63 -9.89 12.72 0.20
CA MET A 63 -10.13 13.27 -1.12
C MET A 63 -9.51 14.66 -1.31
N ALA A 64 -9.47 15.50 -0.25
CA ALA A 64 -8.87 16.82 -0.32
C ALA A 64 -7.37 16.78 -0.65
N TYR A 65 -6.59 15.94 0.04
CA TYR A 65 -5.17 15.84 -0.28
C TYR A 65 -4.92 15.12 -1.61
N LEU A 66 -5.75 14.14 -2.00
CA LEU A 66 -5.63 13.48 -3.30
C LEU A 66 -5.80 14.48 -4.45
N LEU A 67 -6.84 15.32 -4.36
CA LEU A 67 -7.10 16.39 -5.33
C LEU A 67 -5.98 17.44 -5.34
N GLY A 68 -5.47 17.84 -4.19
CA GLY A 68 -4.42 18.87 -4.11
C GLY A 68 -3.05 18.40 -4.62
N VAL A 69 -2.68 17.15 -4.32
CA VAL A 69 -1.31 16.64 -4.56
C VAL A 69 -1.17 15.97 -5.93
N ILE A 70 -2.10 15.07 -6.31
CA ILE A 70 -1.89 14.18 -7.47
C ILE A 70 -1.78 14.92 -8.80
N PRO A 71 -2.66 15.88 -9.15
CA PRO A 71 -2.53 16.61 -10.42
C PRO A 71 -1.19 17.36 -10.52
N HIS A 72 -0.76 17.98 -9.42
CA HIS A 72 0.52 18.67 -9.36
C HIS A 72 1.70 17.69 -9.52
N ALA A 73 1.69 16.57 -8.79
CA ALA A 73 2.75 15.57 -8.86
C ALA A 73 2.85 14.94 -10.27
N LYS A 74 1.71 14.62 -10.89
CA LYS A 74 1.66 14.04 -12.24
C LYS A 74 2.22 15.00 -13.30
N LEU A 75 1.86 16.29 -13.23
CA LEU A 75 2.40 17.31 -14.14
C LEU A 75 3.91 17.53 -13.98
N ASN A 76 4.47 17.26 -12.80
CA ASN A 76 5.90 17.36 -12.51
C ASN A 76 6.66 16.02 -12.62
N ASN A 77 6.00 14.94 -13.05
CA ASN A 77 6.56 13.58 -13.06
C ASN A 77 7.15 13.15 -11.71
N LYS A 78 6.50 13.53 -10.60
CA LYS A 78 6.86 13.12 -9.24
C LYS A 78 5.91 12.05 -8.71
N SER A 79 6.44 11.12 -7.93
CA SER A 79 5.64 10.15 -7.17
C SER A 79 5.13 10.75 -5.87
N VAL A 80 3.96 10.29 -5.42
CA VAL A 80 3.32 10.73 -4.17
C VAL A 80 3.37 9.62 -3.14
N VAL A 81 3.90 9.90 -1.95
CA VAL A 81 3.84 8.95 -0.81
C VAL A 81 2.75 9.40 0.16
N ILE A 82 1.75 8.55 0.36
CA ILE A 82 0.67 8.76 1.34
C ILE A 82 0.97 7.88 2.56
N SER A 83 1.31 8.52 3.67
CA SER A 83 1.62 7.83 4.92
C SER A 83 0.42 7.86 5.87
N THR A 84 0.06 6.72 6.46
CA THR A 84 -1.05 6.62 7.43
C THR A 84 -0.71 5.70 8.61
N ALA A 85 -1.51 5.77 9.67
CA ALA A 85 -1.22 5.15 10.95
C ALA A 85 -1.45 3.63 10.99
N THR A 86 -2.46 3.11 10.28
CA THR A 86 -2.84 1.69 10.36
C THR A 86 -3.04 1.07 8.97
N VAL A 87 -2.90 -0.25 8.87
CA VAL A 87 -3.12 -1.00 7.62
C VAL A 87 -4.57 -0.86 7.16
N THR A 88 -5.53 -0.89 8.07
CA THR A 88 -6.96 -0.66 7.76
C THR A 88 -7.20 0.68 7.07
N LEU A 89 -6.50 1.74 7.49
CA LEU A 89 -6.60 3.04 6.82
C LEU A 89 -5.95 3.02 5.44
N GLN A 90 -4.86 2.26 5.23
CA GLN A 90 -4.26 2.08 3.91
C GLN A 90 -5.23 1.39 2.97
N GLU A 91 -5.90 0.35 3.43
CA GLU A 91 -6.88 -0.40 2.65
C GLU A 91 -8.10 0.44 2.32
N GLN A 92 -8.55 1.29 3.25
CA GLN A 92 -9.60 2.25 2.92
C GLN A 92 -9.17 3.19 1.78
N ILE A 93 -7.92 3.69 1.82
CA ILE A 93 -7.40 4.56 0.77
C ILE A 93 -7.31 3.80 -0.56
N ILE A 94 -6.76 2.59 -0.57
CA ILE A 94 -6.53 1.78 -1.78
C ILE A 94 -7.82 1.22 -2.38
N ASN A 95 -8.75 0.73 -1.57
CA ASN A 95 -9.93 0.01 -2.06
C ASN A 95 -11.15 0.91 -2.25
N LYS A 96 -11.14 2.13 -1.70
CA LYS A 96 -12.29 3.04 -1.75
C LYS A 96 -11.93 4.43 -2.26
N ASP A 97 -11.01 5.12 -1.60
CA ASP A 97 -10.78 6.54 -1.88
C ASP A 97 -10.02 6.76 -3.21
N LEU A 98 -8.97 5.98 -3.49
CA LEU A 98 -8.20 6.05 -4.73
C LEU A 98 -8.97 5.58 -5.98
N PRO A 99 -9.72 4.46 -5.95
CA PRO A 99 -10.55 4.07 -7.09
C PRO A 99 -11.59 5.13 -7.44
N LEU A 100 -12.21 5.74 -6.43
CA LEU A 100 -13.14 6.85 -6.63
C LEU A 100 -12.44 8.08 -7.24
N PHE A 101 -11.24 8.42 -6.76
CA PHE A 101 -10.45 9.51 -7.34
C PHE A 101 -10.05 9.21 -8.79
N GLN A 102 -9.55 8.00 -9.09
CA GLN A 102 -9.14 7.59 -10.43
C GLN A 102 -10.30 7.63 -11.41
N ALA A 103 -11.50 7.19 -10.99
CA ALA A 103 -12.72 7.27 -11.78
C ALA A 103 -13.08 8.71 -12.17
N ALA A 104 -12.80 9.70 -11.31
CA ALA A 104 -13.04 11.11 -11.60
C ALA A 104 -11.90 11.79 -12.38
N TYR A 105 -10.65 11.37 -12.15
CA TYR A 105 -9.46 12.01 -12.71
C TYR A 105 -9.20 11.64 -14.18
N HIS A 106 -9.73 10.51 -14.65
CA HIS A 106 -9.69 10.06 -16.05
C HIS A 106 -8.29 9.97 -16.69
N LYS A 107 -7.24 9.82 -15.88
CA LYS A 107 -5.87 9.61 -16.33
C LYS A 107 -5.26 8.38 -15.68
N PRO A 108 -4.37 7.66 -16.38
CA PRO A 108 -3.72 6.48 -15.82
C PRO A 108 -2.84 6.87 -14.64
N LEU A 109 -3.10 6.23 -13.50
CA LEU A 109 -2.33 6.35 -12.28
C LEU A 109 -2.00 4.96 -11.77
N SER A 110 -0.71 4.70 -11.61
CA SER A 110 -0.22 3.49 -10.95
C SER A 110 -0.20 3.70 -9.44
N VAL A 111 -0.81 2.77 -8.71
CA VAL A 111 -0.94 2.80 -7.25
C VAL A 111 -0.30 1.54 -6.71
N ALA A 112 0.57 1.70 -5.71
CA ALA A 112 1.19 0.58 -5.01
C ALA A 112 1.03 0.71 -3.50
N LEU A 113 0.91 -0.42 -2.82
CA LEU A 113 0.72 -0.51 -1.38
C LEU A 113 1.97 -1.09 -0.72
N ALA A 114 2.61 -0.31 0.13
CA ALA A 114 3.76 -0.73 0.91
C ALA A 114 3.32 -1.24 2.29
N LYS A 115 3.35 -2.56 2.47
CA LYS A 115 3.16 -3.23 3.75
C LYS A 115 4.47 -3.75 4.34
N GLY A 116 4.43 -4.06 5.63
CA GLY A 116 5.55 -4.67 6.34
C GLY A 116 5.76 -6.12 5.89
N ARG A 117 7.01 -6.59 5.95
CA ARG A 117 7.39 -7.93 5.47
C ARG A 117 6.60 -9.07 6.14
N GLN A 118 6.31 -8.94 7.43
CA GLN A 118 5.55 -9.92 8.21
C GLN A 118 4.08 -10.08 7.77
N ARG A 119 3.58 -9.19 6.90
CA ARG A 119 2.25 -9.32 6.30
C ARG A 119 2.22 -10.27 5.11
N TYR A 120 3.38 -10.69 4.61
CA TYR A 120 3.49 -11.58 3.47
C TYR A 120 3.92 -12.98 3.89
N VAL A 121 3.23 -13.99 3.36
CA VAL A 121 3.64 -15.39 3.53
C VAL A 121 4.99 -15.65 2.83
N CYS A 122 5.81 -16.50 3.42
CA CYS A 122 7.02 -17.01 2.76
C CYS A 122 6.71 -18.37 2.15
N ALA A 123 6.77 -18.48 0.81
CA ALA A 123 6.50 -19.73 0.09
C ALA A 123 7.39 -20.90 0.57
N ASP A 124 8.66 -20.63 0.90
CA ASP A 124 9.59 -21.65 1.41
C ASP A 124 9.19 -22.15 2.81
N LYS A 125 8.86 -21.22 3.73
CA LYS A 125 8.42 -21.59 5.08
C LYS A 125 7.08 -22.33 5.05
N LEU A 126 6.17 -21.91 4.15
CA LEU A 126 4.89 -22.56 3.95
C LEU A 126 5.06 -24.00 3.46
N ASN A 127 5.93 -24.24 2.47
CA ASN A 127 6.22 -25.58 1.97
C ASN A 127 6.92 -26.47 3.01
N LYS A 128 7.79 -25.89 3.85
CA LYS A 128 8.40 -26.60 4.98
C LYS A 128 7.37 -26.99 6.04
N ALA A 129 6.47 -26.07 6.39
CA ALA A 129 5.38 -26.33 7.33
C ALA A 129 4.42 -27.42 6.84
N LEU A 130 4.30 -27.63 5.53
CA LEU A 130 3.47 -28.67 4.92
C LEU A 130 4.20 -30.01 4.70
N GLY A 131 5.50 -30.11 5.06
CA GLY A 131 6.28 -31.33 4.91
C GLY A 131 6.61 -31.69 3.46
N THR A 132 6.45 -30.76 2.51
CA THR A 132 6.59 -31.03 1.07
C THR A 132 8.05 -31.15 0.62
N GLN A 133 9.02 -30.76 1.46
CA GLN A 133 10.46 -30.95 1.22
C GLN A 133 11.10 -31.68 2.41
N GLN A 134 11.28 -32.99 2.25
CA GLN A 134 11.94 -33.96 3.14
C GLN A 134 11.36 -34.11 4.57
N PRO A 135 10.97 -35.34 4.98
CA PRO A 135 10.53 -35.63 6.33
C PRO A 135 11.75 -35.82 7.24
N GLU A 136 12.41 -34.72 7.61
CA GLU A 136 13.26 -34.74 8.80
C GLU A 136 12.37 -34.48 10.01
N LEU A 137 12.06 -35.60 10.67
CA LEU A 137 11.45 -35.72 11.99
C LEU A 137 12.01 -34.62 12.92
N ASP A 138 11.12 -33.92 13.64
CA ASP A 138 11.37 -32.86 14.65
C ASP A 138 11.12 -31.40 14.21
N PHE A 139 10.84 -31.10 12.93
CA PHE A 139 10.57 -29.71 12.49
C PHE A 139 9.16 -29.17 12.82
N GLU A 140 8.13 -30.02 12.93
CA GLU A 140 6.76 -29.61 13.30
C GLU A 140 6.70 -29.06 14.74
N GLU A 141 7.47 -29.61 15.68
CA GLU A 141 7.57 -29.12 17.07
C GLU A 141 8.50 -27.90 17.22
N ALA A 142 9.51 -27.77 16.36
CA ALA A 142 10.48 -26.67 16.45
C ALA A 142 10.00 -25.36 15.79
N LEU A 143 9.14 -25.44 14.77
CA LEU A 143 8.66 -24.27 14.04
C LEU A 143 7.45 -23.62 14.72
N PHE A 144 6.63 -24.41 15.40
CA PHE A 144 5.42 -23.96 16.06
C PHE A 144 5.51 -24.18 17.57
N HIS A 145 5.60 -23.10 18.35
CA HIS A 145 5.51 -23.17 19.82
C HIS A 145 4.20 -23.80 20.32
N LEU A 146 3.18 -23.84 19.47
CA LEU A 146 1.91 -24.51 19.68
C LEU A 146 1.61 -25.37 18.42
N PRO A 147 1.45 -26.70 18.53
CA PRO A 147 1.23 -27.54 17.36
C PRO A 147 -0.04 -27.11 16.62
N PRO A 148 0.01 -26.95 15.29
CA PRO A 148 -1.14 -26.53 14.50
C PRO A 148 -2.25 -27.59 14.58
N THR A 149 -3.50 -27.14 14.66
CA THR A 149 -4.66 -28.04 14.59
C THR A 149 -4.84 -28.59 13.17
N GLU A 150 -5.67 -29.62 13.00
CA GLU A 150 -6.03 -30.11 11.66
C GLU A 150 -6.64 -29.00 10.78
N GLN A 151 -7.37 -28.05 11.39
CA GLN A 151 -7.97 -26.90 10.72
C GLN A 151 -6.90 -25.89 10.26
N ASP A 152 -5.89 -25.62 11.10
CA ASP A 152 -4.76 -24.76 10.73
C ASP A 152 -3.97 -25.37 9.57
N MET A 153 -3.71 -26.68 9.61
CA MET A 153 -3.04 -27.41 8.54
C MET A 153 -3.86 -27.39 7.24
N ALA A 154 -5.18 -27.51 7.31
CA ALA A 154 -6.05 -27.36 6.14
C ALA A 154 -5.97 -25.94 5.55
N THR A 155 -5.92 -24.92 6.40
CA THR A 155 -5.76 -23.52 5.97
C THR A 155 -4.40 -23.27 5.33
N LEU A 156 -3.31 -23.80 5.89
CA LEU A 156 -1.96 -23.72 5.30
C LEU A 156 -1.90 -24.39 3.92
N ARG A 157 -2.52 -25.58 3.75
CA ARG A 157 -2.62 -26.24 2.44
C ARG A 157 -3.40 -25.40 1.43
N ARG A 158 -4.49 -24.76 1.86
CA ARG A 158 -5.29 -23.86 1.01
C ARG A 158 -4.49 -22.63 0.60
N MET A 159 -3.75 -22.03 1.53
CA MET A 159 -2.85 -20.89 1.25
C MET A 159 -1.78 -21.27 0.22
N ALA A 160 -1.14 -22.43 0.36
CA ALA A 160 -0.13 -22.91 -0.59
C ALA A 160 -0.72 -23.10 -2.00
N SER A 161 -1.87 -23.78 -2.10
CA SER A 161 -2.54 -23.99 -3.39
C SER A 161 -2.97 -22.68 -4.06
N LYS A 162 -3.52 -21.73 -3.31
CA LYS A 162 -3.90 -20.41 -3.85
C LYS A 162 -2.70 -19.57 -4.27
N LEU A 163 -1.58 -19.70 -3.56
CA LEU A 163 -0.34 -19.03 -3.94
C LEU A 163 0.24 -19.61 -5.24
N GLU A 164 0.22 -20.93 -5.42
CA GLU A 164 0.69 -21.60 -6.64
C GLU A 164 -0.16 -21.27 -7.88
N THR A 165 -1.47 -21.11 -7.68
CA THR A 165 -2.42 -20.76 -8.75
C THR A 165 -2.48 -19.26 -9.04
N ASN A 166 -1.76 -18.43 -8.28
CA ASN A 166 -1.85 -16.95 -8.29
C ASN A 166 -3.25 -16.40 -7.96
N ASP A 167 -4.12 -17.20 -7.33
CA ASP A 167 -5.42 -16.75 -6.81
C ASP A 167 -5.26 -15.91 -5.53
N TRP A 168 -4.07 -15.94 -4.91
CA TRP A 168 -3.72 -15.12 -3.76
C TRP A 168 -2.30 -14.56 -3.92
N ASN A 169 -2.14 -13.27 -3.67
CA ASN A 169 -0.86 -12.55 -3.80
C ASN A 169 0.09 -12.74 -2.60
N GLY A 170 -0.31 -13.52 -1.59
CA GLY A 170 0.48 -13.80 -0.39
C GLY A 170 0.40 -12.77 0.73
N ASP A 171 -0.44 -11.73 0.59
CA ASP A 171 -0.74 -10.75 1.66
C ASP A 171 -1.82 -11.28 2.60
N ILE A 172 -1.54 -11.32 3.90
CA ILE A 172 -2.50 -11.80 4.92
C ILE A 172 -3.81 -11.03 4.89
N ASP A 173 -3.78 -9.72 4.67
CA ASP A 173 -5.00 -8.92 4.76
C ASP A 173 -5.87 -9.05 3.49
N SER A 174 -5.32 -9.61 2.40
CA SER A 174 -6.09 -9.98 1.20
C SER A 174 -6.55 -11.44 1.21
N TRP A 175 -6.30 -12.17 2.29
CA TRP A 175 -6.78 -13.55 2.45
C TRP A 175 -8.27 -13.57 2.71
N ASP A 176 -9.02 -14.36 1.95
CA ASP A 176 -10.48 -14.47 2.02
C ASP A 176 -10.97 -15.59 2.94
N GLY A 177 -10.05 -16.40 3.48
CA GLY A 177 -10.35 -17.49 4.39
C GLY A 177 -10.20 -17.13 5.86
N GLU A 178 -10.36 -18.14 6.71
CA GLU A 178 -10.06 -18.02 8.13
C GLU A 178 -8.58 -17.67 8.36
N LEU A 179 -8.34 -16.70 9.25
CA LEU A 179 -7.00 -16.23 9.60
C LEU A 179 -6.35 -17.23 10.55
N LEU A 180 -5.07 -17.51 10.31
CA LEU A 180 -4.27 -18.33 11.21
C LEU A 180 -3.98 -17.56 12.50
N PRO A 181 -4.00 -18.22 13.67
CA PRO A 181 -3.63 -17.58 14.93
C PRO A 181 -2.14 -17.20 14.96
N GLU A 182 -1.82 -16.14 15.69
CA GLU A 182 -0.45 -15.85 16.13
C GLU A 182 -0.12 -16.84 17.26
N PRO A 183 0.61 -17.94 17.00
CA PRO A 183 1.99 -17.95 16.47
C PRO A 183 2.19 -18.69 15.14
N ILE A 184 1.15 -19.33 14.60
CA ILE A 184 1.20 -20.14 13.37
C ILE A 184 1.52 -19.25 12.17
N TRP A 185 0.87 -18.08 12.07
CA TRP A 185 1.15 -17.12 11.01
C TRP A 185 2.62 -16.67 11.04
N SER A 186 3.12 -16.25 12.21
CA SER A 186 4.51 -15.80 12.39
C SER A 186 5.55 -16.86 11.96
N ALA A 187 5.24 -18.16 12.11
CA ALA A 187 6.12 -19.24 11.67
C ALA A 187 6.21 -19.36 10.13
N VAL A 188 5.16 -19.03 9.40
CA VAL A 188 5.12 -19.08 7.92
C VAL A 188 5.32 -17.72 7.24
N ALA A 189 5.22 -16.63 7.99
CA ALA A 189 5.43 -15.27 7.52
C ALA A 189 6.88 -14.98 7.13
N SER A 190 7.05 -14.05 6.20
CA SER A 190 8.35 -13.57 5.76
C SER A 190 9.06 -12.77 6.86
N ASP A 191 10.32 -13.10 7.12
CA ASP A 191 11.18 -12.40 8.07
C ASP A 191 12.46 -11.87 7.40
N ALA A 192 13.14 -10.94 8.07
CA ALA A 192 14.39 -10.36 7.58
C ALA A 192 15.59 -11.31 7.79
N ASN A 193 15.54 -12.17 8.82
CA ASN A 193 16.69 -12.99 9.22
C ASN A 193 16.87 -14.24 8.35
N GLY A 194 15.79 -14.80 7.79
CA GLY A 194 15.84 -16.00 6.95
C GLY A 194 15.99 -15.73 5.46
N CYS A 195 15.83 -14.48 5.02
CA CYS A 195 15.74 -14.12 3.59
C CYS A 195 17.05 -13.49 3.07
N LYS A 196 17.86 -14.27 2.34
CA LYS A 196 19.07 -13.75 1.67
C LYS A 196 18.77 -13.34 0.23
N VAL A 197 19.09 -12.11 -0.14
CA VAL A 197 18.80 -11.49 -1.45
C VAL A 197 19.24 -12.35 -2.65
N SER A 198 20.24 -13.22 -2.48
CA SER A 198 20.79 -14.11 -3.51
C SER A 198 19.95 -15.36 -3.83
N PHE A 199 18.84 -15.62 -3.13
CA PHE A 199 18.03 -16.81 -3.41
C PHE A 199 17.23 -16.67 -4.70
N SER A 200 17.37 -17.65 -5.60
CA SER A 200 16.60 -17.75 -6.87
C SER A 200 15.09 -17.81 -6.66
N ALA A 201 14.64 -18.28 -5.48
CA ALA A 201 13.24 -18.34 -5.06
C ALA A 201 12.60 -16.95 -4.84
N HIS A 202 13.39 -15.87 -4.74
CA HIS A 202 12.86 -14.52 -4.54
C HIS A 202 12.07 -13.97 -5.72
N LYS A 203 12.23 -14.55 -6.92
CA LYS A 203 11.40 -14.19 -8.09
C LYS A 203 9.91 -14.42 -7.85
N PHE A 204 9.56 -15.39 -7.02
CA PHE A 204 8.18 -15.76 -6.69
C PHE A 204 7.81 -15.39 -5.25
N CYS A 205 8.63 -14.57 -4.57
CA CYS A 205 8.36 -14.16 -3.21
C CYS A 205 7.32 -13.03 -3.20
N PRO A 206 6.14 -13.22 -2.56
CA PRO A 206 5.09 -12.21 -2.45
C PRO A 206 5.60 -10.82 -2.04
N PHE A 207 6.45 -10.79 -1.00
CA PHE A 207 7.02 -9.55 -0.50
C PHE A 207 7.90 -8.83 -1.55
N HIS A 208 8.74 -9.57 -2.28
CA HIS A 208 9.63 -8.97 -3.28
C HIS A 208 8.86 -8.50 -4.53
N ILE A 209 7.80 -9.24 -4.92
CA ILE A 209 6.89 -8.82 -5.99
C ILE A 209 6.22 -7.50 -5.61
N ALA A 210 5.55 -7.44 -4.45
CA ALA A 210 4.92 -6.21 -3.96
C ALA A 210 5.92 -5.05 -3.80
N ARG A 211 7.17 -5.35 -3.41
CA ARG A 211 8.24 -4.34 -3.33
C ARG A 211 8.67 -3.82 -4.70
N SER A 212 8.68 -4.67 -5.72
CA SER A 212 9.05 -4.28 -7.08
C SER A 212 8.01 -3.34 -7.71
N GLU A 213 6.74 -3.50 -7.38
CA GLU A 213 5.63 -2.63 -7.82
C GLU A 213 5.74 -1.20 -7.27
N LEU A 214 6.47 -0.99 -6.17
CA LEU A 214 6.75 0.36 -5.65
C LEU A 214 7.63 1.16 -6.62
N SER A 215 8.46 0.49 -7.42
CA SER A 215 9.32 1.14 -8.39
C SER A 215 8.50 1.55 -9.61
N GLY A 216 8.36 2.85 -9.83
CA GLY A 216 7.58 3.40 -10.95
C GLY A 216 6.11 3.67 -10.64
N ALA A 217 5.66 3.45 -9.40
CA ALA A 217 4.33 3.85 -8.97
C ALA A 217 4.19 5.38 -8.90
N ASP A 218 3.09 5.91 -9.41
CA ASP A 218 2.72 7.32 -9.28
C ASP A 218 2.33 7.63 -7.81
N ILE A 219 1.68 6.67 -7.14
CA ILE A 219 1.19 6.81 -5.78
C ILE A 219 1.59 5.58 -4.96
N ILE A 220 2.25 5.81 -3.83
CA ILE A 220 2.64 4.78 -2.86
C ILE A 220 1.90 5.04 -1.56
N VAL A 221 1.07 4.10 -1.12
CA VAL A 221 0.42 4.15 0.20
C VAL A 221 1.26 3.33 1.19
N ALA A 222 1.65 3.92 2.32
CA ALA A 222 2.56 3.31 3.27
C ALA A 222 2.19 3.61 4.73
N ASN A 223 2.78 2.88 5.67
CA ASN A 223 2.63 3.16 7.10
C ASN A 223 3.66 4.20 7.55
N HIS A 224 3.36 4.99 8.59
CA HIS A 224 4.34 5.90 9.20
C HIS A 224 5.65 5.19 9.57
N SER A 225 5.58 4.00 10.17
CA SER A 225 6.78 3.22 10.52
C SER A 225 7.62 2.84 9.31
N LEU A 226 6.97 2.58 8.17
CA LEU A 226 7.65 2.23 6.92
C LEU A 226 8.29 3.45 6.26
N VAL A 227 7.65 4.62 6.34
CA VAL A 227 8.21 5.87 5.80
C VAL A 227 9.34 6.41 6.69
N ALA A 228 9.23 6.25 8.01
CA ALA A 228 10.22 6.71 8.98
C ALA A 228 11.49 5.83 9.03
N MET A 229 11.38 4.55 8.68
CA MET A 229 12.56 3.72 8.42
C MET A 229 13.31 4.25 7.18
N PRO A 230 14.61 3.94 6.99
CA PRO A 230 15.39 4.32 5.80
C PRO A 230 14.90 3.65 4.49
N LEU A 231 13.65 3.21 4.45
CA LEU A 231 13.00 2.39 3.44
C LEU A 231 12.96 3.03 2.05
N LEU A 232 13.39 4.28 1.90
CA LEU A 232 13.41 5.02 0.63
C LEU A 232 14.82 5.36 0.13
N SER A 233 15.90 5.01 0.85
CA SER A 233 17.26 5.46 0.47
C SER A 233 18.01 4.59 -0.54
N GLN A 234 17.50 3.40 -0.91
CA GLN A 234 18.30 2.46 -1.75
C GLN A 234 17.56 1.79 -2.94
N THR A 235 16.26 1.97 -3.14
CA THR A 235 15.54 1.31 -4.27
C THR A 235 14.55 2.19 -5.02
N VAL A 236 14.29 3.40 -4.55
CA VAL A 236 13.48 4.37 -5.28
C VAL A 236 14.40 5.55 -5.56
N ALA A 237 14.45 6.01 -6.82
CA ALA A 237 15.12 7.26 -7.18
C ALA A 237 14.74 8.34 -6.13
N PRO A 238 15.66 9.24 -5.75
CA PRO A 238 15.51 10.10 -4.59
C PRO A 238 14.11 10.69 -4.56
N ILE A 239 13.27 10.15 -3.68
CA ILE A 239 11.98 10.75 -3.38
C ILE A 239 12.37 12.00 -2.62
N GLU A 240 12.31 13.14 -3.30
CA GLU A 240 12.23 14.43 -2.62
C GLU A 240 11.00 14.35 -1.73
N LEU A 241 11.22 13.95 -0.47
CA LEU A 241 10.27 14.17 0.61
C LEU A 241 10.25 15.68 0.79
N ILE A 242 9.30 16.31 0.09
CA ILE A 242 8.94 17.71 0.27
C ILE A 242 8.08 17.83 1.53
#